data_AF-T0Q743-F1
#
_entry.id   AF-T0Q743-F1
#
_cell.length_a   1.000
_cell.length_b   1.000
_cell.length_c   1.000
_cell.angle_alpha   90.00
_cell.angle_beta   90.00
_cell.angle_gamma   90.00
#
_symmetry.space_group_name_H-M   'P 1'
#
loop_
_entity.id
_entity.type
_entity.pdbx_description
1 polymer ?
#
loop_
_entity_poly.entity_id
_entity_poly.type
_entity_poly.pdbx_seq_one_letter_code
_entity_poly.pdbx_strand_id
1 'polypeptide(L)'
;MRLVLFTCCGLGMTMATTKTGVYLPGSWSPEYTPSTIKGLPTCSTNNWVVSGSTYDGVTACSNAKSTKISINPFRCTQYNAIKNIQGIYDCSSCFYGWRFAPNGDVLSYESTTQAAGIRLSAYFVPQTIKSLDGMKSCLMTNDANLASLCDFIERDSLAPGAKATCVKKSSPPYTFAKPLNDAASCNTYAVKNRQVVCTK
;
A
#
# COMPACT_ATOMS: atom_id res chain seq x y z
N MET A 1 22.91 -34.70 -51.06
CA MET A 1 22.56 -35.46 -49.84
C MET A 1 22.70 -34.53 -48.65
N ARG A 2 21.56 -34.28 -47.97
CA ARG A 2 21.32 -33.62 -46.67
C ARG A 2 22.01 -32.29 -46.31
N LEU A 3 21.23 -31.22 -46.50
CA LEU A 3 21.27 -29.97 -45.74
C LEU A 3 20.91 -30.27 -44.28
N VAL A 4 21.79 -29.95 -43.32
CA VAL A 4 21.48 -30.04 -41.88
C VAL A 4 21.02 -28.67 -41.41
N LEU A 5 19.70 -28.53 -41.22
CA LEU A 5 19.09 -27.38 -40.58
C LEU A 5 19.32 -27.52 -39.07
N PHE A 6 20.20 -26.68 -38.49
CA PHE A 6 20.27 -26.53 -37.04
C PHE A 6 19.14 -25.60 -36.59
N THR A 7 18.00 -26.19 -36.25
CA THR A 7 16.92 -25.50 -35.53
C THR A 7 17.40 -25.27 -34.10
N CYS A 8 17.98 -24.10 -33.84
CA CYS A 8 18.30 -23.66 -32.48
C CYS A 8 16.97 -23.34 -31.78
N CYS A 9 16.38 -24.33 -31.09
CA CYS A 9 15.25 -24.11 -30.20
C CYS A 9 15.69 -23.16 -29.09
N GLY A 10 15.30 -21.90 -29.23
CA GLY A 10 15.38 -20.92 -28.15
C GLY A 10 14.55 -21.40 -26.97
N LEU A 11 15.22 -21.96 -25.97
CA LEU A 11 14.68 -22.03 -24.61
C LEU A 11 14.61 -20.60 -24.08
N GLY A 12 13.53 -19.90 -24.44
CA GLY A 12 13.08 -18.74 -23.70
C GLY A 12 12.72 -19.21 -22.30
N MET A 13 13.67 -19.13 -21.37
CA MET A 13 13.36 -19.28 -19.96
C MET A 13 12.43 -18.12 -19.59
N THR A 14 11.12 -18.38 -19.55
CA THR A 14 10.18 -17.49 -18.88
C THR A 14 10.58 -17.51 -17.40
N MET A 15 11.30 -16.49 -16.94
CA MET A 15 11.53 -16.31 -15.52
C MET A 15 10.15 -16.23 -14.87
N ALA A 16 9.83 -17.20 -14.01
CA ALA A 16 8.60 -17.14 -13.24
C ALA A 16 8.65 -15.85 -12.40
N THR A 17 7.74 -14.92 -12.70
CA THR A 17 7.60 -13.69 -11.92
C THR A 17 7.36 -14.10 -10.47
N THR A 18 8.35 -13.85 -9.62
CA THR A 18 8.26 -14.18 -8.21
C THR A 18 7.24 -13.23 -7.59
N LYS A 19 6.03 -13.75 -7.33
CA LYS A 19 4.95 -12.97 -6.72
C LYS A 19 5.26 -12.69 -5.26
N THR A 20 4.91 -11.49 -4.81
CA THR A 20 4.94 -11.18 -3.36
C THR A 20 3.57 -11.53 -2.78
N GLY A 21 3.57 -12.34 -1.72
CA GLY A 21 2.36 -12.76 -1.02
C GLY A 21 2.13 -11.97 0.27
N VAL A 22 0.88 -11.72 0.61
CA VAL A 22 0.49 -11.01 1.85
C VAL A 22 -0.66 -11.74 2.53
N TYR A 23 -0.43 -12.18 3.77
CA TYR A 23 -1.46 -12.66 4.68
C TYR A 23 -2.09 -11.46 5.38
N LEU A 24 -3.37 -11.22 5.04
CA LEU A 24 -4.18 -10.17 5.65
C LEU A 24 -4.78 -10.66 6.98
N PRO A 25 -5.12 -9.76 7.92
CA PRO A 25 -5.71 -10.14 9.19
C PRO A 25 -7.02 -10.93 8.98
N GLY A 26 -7.13 -12.10 9.60
CA GLY A 26 -8.30 -12.97 9.48
C GLY A 26 -8.37 -13.82 8.19
N SER A 27 -7.37 -13.74 7.31
CA SER A 27 -7.26 -14.60 6.13
C SER A 27 -6.31 -15.78 6.36
N TRP A 28 -6.69 -16.96 5.87
CA TRP A 28 -5.86 -18.18 5.88
C TRP A 28 -5.04 -18.36 4.60
N SER A 29 -5.38 -17.61 3.55
CA SER A 29 -4.68 -17.62 2.26
C SER A 29 -4.06 -16.25 2.00
N PRO A 30 -2.84 -16.20 1.45
CA PRO A 30 -2.26 -14.94 1.05
C PRO A 30 -2.95 -14.41 -0.22
N GLU A 31 -3.08 -13.10 -0.31
CA GLU A 31 -3.24 -12.42 -1.59
C GLU A 31 -1.86 -12.28 -2.24
N TYR A 32 -1.82 -12.10 -3.56
CA TYR A 32 -0.57 -11.98 -4.30
C TYR A 32 -0.54 -10.75 -5.18
N THR A 33 0.65 -10.16 -5.35
CA THR A 33 0.90 -9.15 -6.37
C THR A 33 2.06 -9.53 -7.28
N PRO A 34 1.94 -9.29 -8.60
CA PRO A 34 3.08 -9.30 -9.52
C PRO A 34 3.80 -7.95 -9.57
N SER A 35 3.30 -6.92 -8.86
CA SER A 35 3.87 -5.57 -8.89
C SER A 35 5.30 -5.59 -8.38
N THR A 36 6.20 -4.89 -9.06
CA THR A 36 7.58 -4.69 -8.59
C THR A 36 7.60 -3.61 -7.54
N ILE A 37 8.26 -3.86 -6.41
CA ILE A 37 8.29 -2.95 -5.26
C ILE A 37 9.75 -2.59 -4.95
N LYS A 38 10.07 -1.30 -5.05
CA LYS A 38 11.44 -0.82 -4.87
C LYS A 38 11.80 -0.82 -3.40
N GLY A 39 13.01 -1.27 -3.08
CA GLY A 39 13.51 -1.28 -1.71
C GLY A 39 12.76 -2.21 -0.76
N LEU A 40 11.88 -3.10 -1.25
CA LEU A 40 11.27 -4.12 -0.41
C LEU A 40 12.39 -5.03 0.14
N PRO A 41 12.57 -5.11 1.47
CA PRO A 41 13.58 -5.99 2.04
C PRO A 41 13.31 -7.46 1.69
N THR A 42 14.36 -8.26 1.56
CA THR A 42 14.22 -9.68 1.22
C THR A 42 13.50 -10.45 2.33
N CYS A 43 12.48 -11.20 1.95
CA CYS A 43 11.81 -12.19 2.79
C CYS A 43 11.95 -13.56 2.12
N SER A 44 12.53 -14.54 2.82
CA SER A 44 12.91 -15.82 2.18
C SER A 44 11.76 -16.63 1.57
N THR A 45 10.52 -16.44 2.02
CA THR A 45 9.31 -17.03 1.42
C THR A 45 8.54 -16.08 0.49
N ASN A 46 9.02 -14.84 0.33
CA ASN A 46 8.31 -13.70 -0.29
C ASN A 46 6.93 -13.40 0.31
N ASN A 47 6.61 -13.99 1.47
CA ASN A 47 5.33 -13.84 2.13
C ASN A 47 5.43 -12.94 3.35
N TRP A 48 4.52 -11.99 3.40
CA TRP A 48 4.39 -10.97 4.43
C TRP A 48 3.12 -11.19 5.24
N VAL A 49 3.15 -10.87 6.52
CA VAL A 49 2.01 -11.02 7.44
C VAL A 49 1.71 -9.67 8.04
N VAL A 50 0.53 -9.14 7.76
CA VAL A 50 0.08 -7.87 8.37
C VAL A 50 -0.24 -8.13 9.83
N SER A 51 0.37 -7.35 10.73
CA SER A 51 0.09 -7.45 12.16
C SER A 51 -0.97 -6.44 12.60
N GLY A 52 -1.78 -6.81 13.60
CA GLY A 52 -2.83 -5.98 14.15
C GLY A 52 -4.19 -6.15 13.46
N SER A 53 -5.15 -5.28 13.82
CA SER A 53 -6.51 -5.27 13.27
C SER A 53 -6.68 -4.35 12.06
N THR A 54 -5.58 -3.75 11.60
CA THR A 54 -5.57 -2.60 10.70
C THR A 54 -4.79 -2.95 9.44
N TYR A 55 -5.37 -2.71 8.26
CA TYR A 55 -4.69 -2.98 6.99
C TYR A 55 -3.56 -1.98 6.69
N ASP A 56 -3.56 -0.85 7.39
CA ASP A 56 -2.47 0.13 7.44
C ASP A 56 -1.36 -0.26 8.43
N GLY A 57 -1.45 -1.47 8.97
CA GLY A 57 -0.58 -1.98 10.02
C GLY A 57 0.85 -2.25 9.57
N VAL A 58 1.75 -2.26 10.56
CA VAL A 58 3.12 -2.76 10.39
C VAL A 58 3.04 -4.21 9.94
N THR A 59 3.74 -4.51 8.85
CA THR A 59 3.75 -5.82 8.22
C THR A 59 5.11 -6.48 8.44
N ALA A 60 5.13 -7.76 8.77
CA ALA A 60 6.35 -8.49 9.10
C ALA A 60 6.59 -9.63 8.11
N CYS A 61 7.85 -9.96 7.85
CA CYS A 61 8.18 -11.14 7.05
C CYS A 61 7.73 -12.41 7.78
N SER A 62 7.05 -13.32 7.08
CA SER A 62 6.36 -14.48 7.67
C SER A 62 7.26 -15.37 8.53
N ASN A 63 8.54 -15.54 8.16
CA ASN A 63 9.50 -16.35 8.89
C ASN A 63 10.66 -15.56 9.51
N ALA A 64 10.65 -14.22 9.39
CA ALA A 64 11.62 -13.33 10.01
C ALA A 64 10.89 -12.11 10.60
N LYS A 65 10.21 -12.32 11.73
CA LYS A 65 9.37 -11.29 12.37
C LYS A 65 10.12 -10.02 12.80
N SER A 66 11.46 -10.06 12.83
CA SER A 66 12.33 -8.90 13.05
C SER A 66 12.42 -7.97 11.83
N THR A 67 12.13 -8.45 10.62
CA THR A 67 12.04 -7.64 9.41
C THR A 67 10.62 -7.10 9.28
N LYS A 68 10.48 -5.79 9.49
CA LYS A 68 9.21 -5.08 9.50
C LYS A 68 9.18 -3.97 8.45
N ILE A 69 8.05 -3.82 7.79
CA ILE A 69 7.75 -2.75 6.84
C ILE A 69 6.51 -1.99 7.33
N SER A 70 6.39 -0.70 7.03
CA SER A 70 5.37 0.17 7.63
C SER A 70 3.94 -0.03 7.12
N ILE A 71 3.80 -0.80 6.04
CA ILE A 71 2.53 -1.09 5.36
C ILE A 71 2.69 -2.37 4.55
N ASN A 72 1.58 -3.02 4.20
CA ASN A 72 1.67 -4.18 3.32
C ASN A 72 2.22 -3.80 1.92
N PRO A 73 2.97 -4.71 1.27
CA PRO A 73 3.66 -4.48 0.00
C PRO A 73 2.79 -3.92 -1.14
N PHE A 74 1.48 -4.21 -1.17
CA PHE A 74 0.61 -3.84 -2.29
C PHE A 74 0.32 -2.34 -2.39
N ARG A 75 0.66 -1.59 -1.32
CA ARG A 75 0.34 -0.17 -1.19
C ARG A 75 1.54 0.74 -1.36
N CYS A 76 2.74 0.16 -1.32
CA CYS A 76 3.99 0.90 -1.37
C CYS A 76 4.71 0.67 -2.69
N THR A 77 5.02 1.72 -3.44
CA THR A 77 5.90 1.61 -4.61
C THR A 77 7.36 1.53 -4.20
N GLN A 78 7.71 2.16 -3.08
CA GLN A 78 9.08 2.27 -2.62
C GLN A 78 9.21 2.35 -1.11
N TYR A 79 9.91 1.38 -0.53
CA TYR A 79 10.38 1.43 0.86
C TYR A 79 11.72 2.15 0.97
N ASN A 80 11.95 2.81 2.11
CA ASN A 80 13.23 3.39 2.46
C ASN A 80 14.29 2.30 2.63
N ALA A 81 15.54 2.59 2.25
CA ALA A 81 16.65 1.67 2.47
C ALA A 81 17.08 1.60 3.95
N ILE A 82 16.82 2.66 4.71
CA ILE A 82 17.18 2.78 6.14
C ILE A 82 15.91 2.66 6.97
N LYS A 83 15.99 1.86 8.04
CA LYS A 83 14.91 1.69 9.01
C LYS A 83 14.76 2.94 9.88
N ASN A 84 13.55 3.24 10.30
CA ASN A 84 13.31 4.22 11.35
C ASN A 84 13.78 3.70 12.73
N ILE A 85 13.66 4.51 13.77
CA ILE A 85 14.13 4.16 15.12
C ILE A 85 13.42 2.92 15.72
N GLN A 86 12.22 2.59 15.22
CA GLN A 86 11.45 1.41 15.61
C GLN A 86 11.89 0.14 14.85
N GLY A 87 12.92 0.24 14.00
CA GLY A 87 13.41 -0.86 13.19
C GLY A 87 12.49 -1.22 12.01
N ILE A 88 11.67 -0.28 11.54
CA ILE A 88 10.70 -0.47 10.46
C ILE A 88 11.19 0.20 9.19
N TYR A 89 11.10 -0.48 8.04
CA TYR A 89 11.28 0.15 6.74
C TYR A 89 10.02 0.95 6.37
N ASP A 90 10.17 2.25 6.37
CA ASP A 90 9.11 3.21 5.99
C ASP A 90 8.74 3.12 4.52
N CYS A 91 7.47 3.37 4.21
CA CYS A 91 7.01 3.50 2.84
C CYS A 91 7.16 4.95 2.40
N SER A 92 8.10 5.20 1.50
CA SER A 92 8.44 6.53 1.02
C SER A 92 7.48 7.05 -0.05
N SER A 93 6.82 6.15 -0.77
CA SER A 93 5.88 6.48 -1.83
C SER A 93 4.79 5.42 -1.94
N CYS A 94 3.54 5.87 -2.03
CA CYS A 94 2.38 5.01 -2.21
C CYS A 94 2.15 4.72 -3.69
N PHE A 95 1.51 3.59 -3.99
CA PHE A 95 0.79 3.44 -5.25
C PHE A 95 -0.35 4.47 -5.30
N TYR A 96 -0.86 4.80 -6.48
CA TYR A 96 -2.07 5.61 -6.64
C TYR A 96 -3.33 4.84 -6.20
N GLY A 97 -3.42 3.57 -6.61
CA GLY A 97 -4.53 2.69 -6.25
C GLY A 97 -4.36 1.31 -6.84
N TRP A 98 -5.37 0.46 -6.67
CA TRP A 98 -5.28 -0.95 -7.05
C TRP A 98 -6.62 -1.54 -7.51
N ARG A 99 -6.57 -2.72 -8.13
CA ARG A 99 -7.73 -3.59 -8.39
C ARG A 99 -7.33 -5.06 -8.40
N PHE A 100 -8.32 -5.95 -8.39
CA PHE A 100 -8.09 -7.36 -8.70
C PHE A 100 -7.98 -7.61 -10.21
N ALA A 101 -7.00 -8.42 -10.60
CA ALA A 101 -6.95 -9.08 -11.90
C ALA A 101 -7.98 -10.22 -11.98
N PRO A 102 -8.32 -10.71 -13.18
CA PRO A 102 -9.25 -11.84 -13.35
C PRO A 102 -8.81 -13.13 -12.62
N ASN A 103 -7.51 -13.31 -12.41
CA ASN A 103 -6.94 -14.45 -11.69
C ASN A 103 -6.88 -14.25 -10.16
N GLY A 104 -7.40 -13.13 -9.64
CA GLY A 104 -7.40 -12.79 -8.22
C GLY A 104 -6.14 -12.07 -7.71
N ASP A 105 -5.13 -11.83 -8.55
CA ASP A 105 -3.95 -11.06 -8.15
C ASP A 105 -4.29 -9.59 -7.92
N VAL A 106 -3.63 -8.95 -6.96
CA VAL A 106 -3.69 -7.51 -6.72
C VAL A 106 -2.77 -6.79 -7.72
N LEU A 107 -3.36 -5.96 -8.57
CA LEU A 107 -2.64 -5.07 -9.49
C LEU A 107 -2.67 -3.64 -8.95
N SER A 108 -1.49 -3.11 -8.65
CA SER A 108 -1.32 -1.73 -8.17
C SER A 108 -0.78 -0.83 -9.27
N TYR A 109 -1.19 0.43 -9.26
CA TYR A 109 -0.86 1.43 -10.28
C TYR A 109 -0.12 2.59 -9.64
N GLU A 110 0.98 3.05 -10.23
CA GLU A 110 1.83 4.09 -9.62
C GLU A 110 1.24 5.50 -9.79
N SER A 111 0.36 5.71 -10.78
CA SER A 111 -0.16 7.03 -11.11
C SER A 111 -1.56 6.98 -11.73
N THR A 112 -2.21 8.16 -11.77
CA THR A 112 -3.46 8.38 -12.51
C THR A 112 -3.32 8.05 -13.98
N THR A 113 -2.18 8.35 -14.60
CA THR A 113 -1.90 8.05 -16.01
C THR A 113 -1.88 6.54 -16.27
N GLN A 114 -1.24 5.76 -15.39
CA GLN A 114 -1.23 4.30 -15.52
C GLN A 114 -2.62 3.68 -15.25
N ALA A 115 -3.43 4.32 -14.41
CA ALA A 115 -4.78 3.89 -14.08
C ALA A 115 -5.87 4.46 -15.01
N ALA A 116 -5.50 5.18 -16.09
CA ALA A 116 -6.46 5.84 -16.95
C ALA A 116 -7.45 4.83 -17.58
N GLY A 117 -8.75 5.09 -17.45
CA GLY A 117 -9.81 4.20 -17.95
C GLY A 117 -10.03 2.93 -17.13
N ILE A 118 -9.31 2.75 -16.02
CA ILE A 118 -9.43 1.58 -15.15
C ILE A 118 -10.27 1.93 -13.94
N ARG A 119 -11.31 1.13 -13.67
CA ARG A 119 -12.05 1.20 -12.40
C ARG A 119 -11.22 0.54 -11.30
N LEU A 120 -10.69 1.37 -10.41
CA LEU A 120 -9.93 0.91 -9.24
C LEU A 120 -10.87 0.47 -8.10
N SER A 121 -10.38 -0.48 -7.30
CA SER A 121 -11.04 -1.00 -6.10
C SER A 121 -10.81 -0.10 -4.89
N ALA A 122 -9.62 0.50 -4.77
CA ALA A 122 -9.30 1.52 -3.77
C ALA A 122 -8.12 2.38 -4.22
N TYR A 123 -7.89 3.45 -3.47
CA TYR A 123 -6.82 4.44 -3.65
C TYR A 123 -5.95 4.49 -2.40
N PHE A 124 -4.73 4.98 -2.55
CA PHE A 124 -3.82 5.14 -1.42
C PHE A 124 -3.39 6.59 -1.23
N VAL A 125 -3.41 7.04 0.03
CA VAL A 125 -3.01 8.39 0.43
C VAL A 125 -1.79 8.29 1.32
N PRO A 126 -0.70 9.04 1.05
CA PRO A 126 0.45 9.08 1.94
C PRO A 126 0.04 9.45 3.37
N GLN A 127 0.59 8.75 4.36
CA GLN A 127 0.34 9.08 5.76
C GLN A 127 1.60 8.97 6.62
N THR A 128 1.57 9.65 7.77
CA THR A 128 2.61 9.65 8.80
C THR A 128 1.99 9.25 10.13
N ILE A 129 2.59 8.28 10.82
CA ILE A 129 2.12 7.79 12.13
C ILE A 129 2.98 8.33 13.26
N LYS A 130 2.44 9.27 14.05
CA LYS A 130 3.21 10.00 15.08
C LYS A 130 3.73 9.09 16.19
N SER A 131 2.91 8.18 16.70
CA SER A 131 3.31 7.27 17.79
C SER A 131 4.41 6.28 17.40
N LEU A 132 4.76 6.20 16.11
CA LEU A 132 5.82 5.33 15.58
C LEU A 132 6.96 6.18 15.01
N ASP A 133 7.31 7.27 15.69
CA ASP A 133 8.40 8.17 15.30
C ASP A 133 8.24 8.75 13.88
N GLY A 134 7.00 9.16 13.55
CA GLY A 134 6.71 9.72 12.23
C GLY A 134 6.87 8.70 11.09
N MET A 135 6.65 7.41 11.37
CA MET A 135 6.67 6.34 10.37
C MET A 135 5.82 6.69 9.15
N LYS A 136 6.43 6.69 7.96
CA LYS A 136 5.71 6.90 6.69
C LYS A 136 5.02 5.62 6.23
N SER A 137 3.74 5.74 5.86
CA SER A 137 2.87 4.64 5.43
C SER A 137 1.85 5.13 4.39
N CYS A 138 0.92 4.28 4.00
CA CYS A 138 -0.12 4.56 3.01
C CYS A 138 -1.49 4.15 3.53
N LEU A 139 -2.41 5.11 3.65
CA LEU A 139 -3.82 4.87 4.00
C LEU A 139 -4.57 4.37 2.78
N MET A 140 -5.37 3.31 2.93
CA MET A 140 -6.33 2.90 1.91
C MET A 140 -7.67 3.61 2.06
N THR A 141 -8.24 4.05 0.94
CA THR A 141 -9.56 4.69 0.88
C THR A 141 -10.31 4.30 -0.39
N ASN A 142 -11.64 4.29 -0.35
CA ASN A 142 -12.47 4.06 -1.53
C ASN A 142 -12.71 5.33 -2.36
N ASP A 143 -12.42 6.50 -1.80
CA ASP A 143 -12.59 7.78 -2.49
C ASP A 143 -11.28 8.27 -3.09
N ALA A 144 -11.25 8.39 -4.42
CA ALA A 144 -10.13 8.94 -5.18
C ALA A 144 -9.78 10.37 -4.78
N ASN A 145 -10.78 11.13 -4.30
CA ASN A 145 -10.64 12.56 -4.05
C ASN A 145 -9.96 12.87 -2.71
N LEU A 146 -9.83 11.91 -1.80
CA LEU A 146 -9.12 12.16 -0.54
C LEU A 146 -7.65 12.54 -0.79
N ALA A 147 -7.01 11.93 -1.78
CA ALA A 147 -5.66 12.31 -2.22
C ALA A 147 -5.60 13.72 -2.83
N SER A 148 -6.71 14.22 -3.38
CA SER A 148 -6.80 15.60 -3.88
C SER A 148 -7.03 16.63 -2.75
N LEU A 149 -7.63 16.20 -1.64
CA LEU A 149 -7.85 17.01 -0.45
C LEU A 149 -6.58 17.13 0.41
N CYS A 150 -5.82 16.04 0.55
CA CYS A 150 -4.66 15.96 1.42
C CYS A 150 -3.41 15.57 0.62
N ASP A 151 -2.33 16.35 0.73
CA ASP A 151 -1.02 15.93 0.23
C ASP A 151 -0.51 14.71 1.02
N PHE A 152 -0.83 14.68 2.32
CA PHE A 152 -0.65 13.53 3.20
C PHE A 152 -1.56 13.64 4.43
N ILE A 153 -1.68 12.54 5.15
CA ILE A 153 -2.44 12.45 6.40
C ILE A 153 -1.48 12.26 7.57
N GLU A 154 -1.63 13.06 8.62
CA GLU A 154 -1.00 12.79 9.90
C GLU A 154 -1.97 12.05 10.81
N ARG A 155 -1.57 10.88 11.29
CA ARG A 155 -2.36 10.08 12.22
C ARG A 155 -1.61 9.91 13.52
N ASP A 156 -2.32 10.03 14.65
CA ASP A 156 -1.68 9.98 15.96
C ASP A 156 -1.07 8.59 16.24
N SER A 157 -1.79 7.52 15.89
CA SER A 157 -1.32 6.13 16.02
C SER A 157 -2.09 5.20 15.07
N LEU A 158 -1.63 3.96 14.92
CA LEU A 158 -2.38 2.91 14.21
C LEU A 158 -3.59 2.39 14.99
N ALA A 159 -3.81 2.82 16.23
CA ALA A 159 -4.92 2.32 17.04
C ALA A 159 -6.29 2.69 16.42
N PRO A 160 -7.31 1.84 16.58
CA PRO A 160 -8.69 2.22 16.28
C PRO A 160 -9.07 3.49 17.03
N GLY A 161 -9.72 4.43 16.36
CA GLY A 161 -10.15 5.69 16.98
C GLY A 161 -9.06 6.77 17.09
N ALA A 162 -7.84 6.51 16.62
CA ALA A 162 -6.79 7.52 16.58
C ALA A 162 -7.22 8.75 15.75
N LYS A 163 -6.89 9.94 16.25
CA LYS A 163 -7.16 11.18 15.53
C LYS A 163 -6.28 11.25 14.28
N ALA A 164 -6.81 11.91 13.27
CA ALA A 164 -6.12 12.16 12.03
C ALA A 164 -6.32 13.61 11.58
N THR A 165 -5.33 14.11 10.84
CA THR A 165 -5.30 15.44 10.26
C THR A 165 -4.93 15.33 8.80
N CYS A 166 -5.75 15.94 7.94
CA CYS A 166 -5.48 16.12 6.52
C CYS A 166 -4.56 17.33 6.37
N VAL A 167 -3.37 17.11 5.79
CA VAL A 167 -2.38 18.17 5.56
C VAL A 167 -2.28 18.46 4.07
N LYS A 168 -2.36 19.74 3.74
CA LYS A 168 -2.09 20.28 2.40
C LYS A 168 -1.05 21.36 2.56
N LYS A 169 0.12 21.24 1.91
CA LYS A 169 1.31 22.08 2.16
C LYS A 169 1.01 23.57 2.00
N SER A 170 0.06 23.93 1.15
CA SER A 170 -0.34 25.30 0.85
C SER A 170 -1.60 25.77 1.60
N SER A 171 -2.09 25.04 2.61
CA SER A 171 -3.35 25.38 3.29
C SER A 171 -3.33 24.98 4.77
N PRO A 172 -4.14 25.63 5.63
CA PRO A 172 -4.30 25.19 7.00
C PRO A 172 -4.77 23.72 7.07
N PRO A 173 -4.25 22.92 8.01
CA PRO A 173 -4.66 21.54 8.14
C PRO A 173 -6.12 21.43 8.59
N TYR A 174 -6.78 20.35 8.14
CA TYR A 174 -8.15 20.03 8.53
C TYR A 174 -8.16 18.75 9.37
N THR A 175 -8.79 18.79 10.55
CA THR A 175 -8.99 17.56 11.33
C THR A 175 -10.08 16.72 10.69
N PHE A 176 -9.98 15.39 10.79
CA PHE A 176 -11.09 14.53 10.39
C PHE A 176 -12.19 14.59 11.46
N ALA A 177 -13.45 14.75 11.02
CA ALA A 177 -14.60 14.82 11.93
C ALA A 177 -14.87 13.51 12.68
N LYS A 178 -14.46 12.39 12.09
CA LYS A 178 -14.44 11.06 12.72
C LYS A 178 -13.06 10.44 12.53
N PRO A 179 -12.58 9.64 13.49
CA PRO A 179 -11.35 8.88 13.32
C PRO A 179 -11.35 8.06 12.02
N LEU A 180 -10.19 8.00 11.36
CA LEU A 180 -10.00 7.16 10.19
C LEU A 180 -9.98 5.69 10.59
N ASN A 181 -10.55 4.86 9.72
CA ASN A 181 -10.48 3.42 9.81
C ASN A 181 -10.08 2.90 8.42
N ASP A 182 -9.08 2.03 8.38
CA ASP A 182 -8.40 1.52 7.18
C ASP A 182 -9.29 0.71 6.23
N ALA A 183 -10.52 0.43 6.65
CA ALA A 183 -11.56 -0.21 5.86
C ALA A 183 -12.90 0.56 5.91
N ALA A 184 -12.88 1.84 6.29
CA ALA A 184 -14.07 2.67 6.24
C ALA A 184 -14.60 2.75 4.81
N SER A 185 -15.85 2.33 4.60
CA SER A 185 -16.56 2.43 3.32
C SER A 185 -17.00 3.86 3.03
N CYS A 186 -16.06 4.81 3.15
CA CYS A 186 -16.35 6.18 2.82
C CYS A 186 -16.44 6.36 1.30
N ASN A 187 -17.61 6.79 0.83
CA ASN A 187 -17.83 7.02 -0.60
C ASN A 187 -17.15 8.31 -1.06
N THR A 188 -17.19 9.36 -0.23
CA THR A 188 -16.62 10.66 -0.57
C THR A 188 -16.17 11.41 0.68
N TYR A 189 -15.00 12.01 0.63
CA TYR A 189 -14.52 12.97 1.60
C TYR A 189 -14.72 14.39 1.11
N ALA A 190 -15.09 15.29 2.01
CA ALA A 190 -15.22 16.72 1.73
C ALA A 190 -14.85 17.55 2.95
N VAL A 191 -14.55 18.83 2.75
CA VAL A 191 -14.37 19.77 3.87
C VAL A 191 -15.71 20.40 4.23
N LYS A 192 -16.18 20.19 5.46
CA LYS A 192 -17.36 20.86 6.04
C LYS A 192 -17.02 21.35 7.45
N ASN A 193 -17.42 22.57 7.79
CA ASN A 193 -17.17 23.18 9.11
C ASN A 193 -15.70 23.08 9.55
N ARG A 194 -14.76 23.30 8.60
CA ARG A 194 -13.30 23.18 8.80
C ARG A 194 -12.82 21.79 9.24
N GLN A 195 -13.57 20.75 8.90
CA GLN A 195 -13.18 19.36 9.13
C GLN A 195 -13.32 18.54 7.85
N VAL A 196 -12.49 17.52 7.70
CA VAL A 196 -12.69 16.49 6.69
C VAL A 196 -13.78 15.55 7.17
N VAL A 197 -14.90 15.54 6.46
CA VAL A 197 -16.06 14.69 6.75
C VAL A 197 -16.17 13.59 5.69
N CYS A 198 -16.51 12.39 6.14
CA CYS A 198 -16.98 11.35 5.24
C CYS A 198 -18.46 11.58 4.95
N THR A 199 -18.80 11.76 3.68
CA THR A 199 -20.18 11.80 3.18
C THR A 199 -20.50 10.48 2.50
N LYS A 200 -21.69 9.94 2.80
CA LYS A 200 -22.22 8.76 2.10
C LYS A 200 -22.78 9.16 0.75
#